data_AF-A0A060BQB5-F1
#
_entry.id   AF-A0A060BQB5-F1
#
_cell.length_a   1.000
_cell.length_b   1.000
_cell.length_c   1.000
_cell.angle_alpha   90.00
_cell.angle_beta   90.00
_cell.angle_gamma   90.00
#
_symmetry.space_group_name_H-M   'P 1'
#
loop_
_entity.id
_entity.type
_entity.pdbx_description
1 polymer ?
#
loop_
_entity_poly.entity_id
_entity_poly.type
_entity_poly.pdbx_seq_one_letter_code
_entity_poly.pdbx_strand_id
1 'polypeptide(L)'
;LDKHSVDDSTTSGIVIDTHVYRCFDQRDRDKAVDKIIGDLSQELNHWGDKDNDIIVGEYSCVLDTQSWDKSQGASRDELVKQYGQTESQLFKKLTMGAFFWTYKFKFGDGGEWGFVPMCERECLTNGQCKALSDGDLYATLEQKFSEHCSYWDSQNG
;
A
#
# COMPACT_ATOMS: atom_id res chain seq x y z
N LEU A 1 -22.84 40.75 5.82
CA LEU A 1 -22.62 39.29 5.78
C LEU A 1 -21.28 39.11 5.11
N ASP A 2 -20.23 39.08 5.93
CA ASP A 2 -18.85 39.05 5.46
C ASP A 2 -18.56 37.73 4.75
N LYS A 3 -17.94 37.86 3.58
CA LYS A 3 -17.30 36.77 2.86
C LYS A 3 -16.09 36.35 3.68
N HIS A 4 -16.10 35.14 4.22
CA HIS A 4 -14.89 34.51 4.72
C HIS A 4 -13.89 34.42 3.55
N SER A 5 -12.85 35.25 3.62
CA SER A 5 -11.63 35.09 2.86
C SER A 5 -10.98 33.78 3.30
N VAL A 6 -11.01 32.78 2.42
CA VAL A 6 -10.20 31.56 2.59
C VAL A 6 -8.76 31.97 2.32
N ASP A 7 -7.95 31.92 3.36
CA ASP A 7 -6.50 32.06 3.30
C ASP A 7 -5.92 30.81 2.62
N ASP A 8 -5.07 31.01 1.60
CA ASP A 8 -4.28 29.94 0.99
C ASP A 8 -3.24 29.48 2.02
N SER A 9 -3.41 28.29 2.65
CA SER A 9 -2.32 27.34 3.01
C SER A 9 -2.49 26.45 4.26
N THR A 10 -3.66 26.32 4.89
CA THR A 10 -3.81 25.32 5.98
C THR A 10 -4.63 24.12 5.52
N THR A 11 -3.96 23.08 4.99
CA THR A 11 -4.51 21.73 5.10
C THR A 11 -4.70 21.45 6.60
N SER A 12 -5.72 20.66 6.97
CA SER A 12 -5.98 20.36 8.39
C SER A 12 -4.82 19.62 9.07
N GLY A 13 -3.84 19.14 8.31
CA GLY A 13 -2.75 18.30 8.78
C GLY A 13 -3.20 16.90 9.20
N ILE A 14 -4.45 16.53 8.88
CA ILE A 14 -5.06 15.26 9.25
C ILE A 14 -4.91 14.29 8.09
N VAL A 15 -4.26 13.16 8.35
CA VAL A 15 -4.16 12.04 7.41
C VAL A 15 -4.96 10.87 7.96
N ILE A 16 -5.79 10.26 7.11
CA ILE A 16 -6.57 9.07 7.43
C ILE A 16 -5.72 7.84 7.09
N ASP A 17 -5.36 7.07 8.11
CA ASP A 17 -4.80 5.73 7.93
C ASP A 17 -5.93 4.71 7.72
N THR A 18 -5.91 4.03 6.57
CA THR A 18 -6.86 2.97 6.23
C THR A 18 -6.12 1.66 6.01
N HIS A 19 -6.60 0.58 6.65
CA HIS A 19 -6.05 -0.76 6.46
C HIS A 19 -6.96 -1.57 5.53
N VAL A 20 -6.39 -2.17 4.49
CA VAL A 20 -7.15 -2.82 3.41
C VAL A 20 -6.77 -4.29 3.32
N TYR A 21 -7.74 -5.14 3.64
CA TYR A 21 -7.60 -6.59 3.52
C TYR A 21 -8.82 -7.19 2.81
N ARG A 22 -8.61 -8.34 2.18
CA ARG A 22 -9.65 -9.14 1.51
C ARG A 22 -9.72 -10.59 2.04
N CYS A 23 -9.20 -10.81 3.24
CA CYS A 23 -9.07 -12.12 3.87
C CYS A 23 -9.81 -12.25 5.23
N PHE A 24 -10.56 -11.24 5.64
CA PHE A 24 -11.23 -11.21 6.96
C PHE A 24 -12.73 -11.02 6.90
N ASP A 25 -13.26 -10.34 5.88
CA ASP A 25 -14.67 -9.98 5.78
C ASP A 25 -15.48 -11.06 5.04
N GLN A 26 -16.72 -11.28 5.47
CA GLN A 26 -17.63 -12.23 4.81
C GLN A 26 -17.94 -11.83 3.37
N ARG A 27 -18.00 -10.53 3.07
CA ARG A 27 -18.27 -10.01 1.73
C ARG A 27 -17.23 -10.45 0.70
N ASP A 28 -15.99 -10.61 1.14
CA ASP A 28 -14.90 -11.10 0.29
C ASP A 28 -14.93 -12.62 0.18
N ARG A 29 -15.20 -13.30 1.30
CA ARG A 29 -15.39 -14.76 1.34
C ARG A 29 -16.48 -15.25 0.39
N ASP A 30 -17.52 -14.45 0.18
CA ASP A 30 -18.64 -14.79 -0.70
C ASP A 30 -18.32 -14.61 -2.20
N LYS A 31 -17.17 -14.02 -2.54
CA LYS A 31 -16.73 -13.77 -3.92
C LYS A 31 -15.61 -14.73 -4.34
N ALA A 32 -15.58 -15.08 -5.62
CA ALA A 32 -14.39 -15.65 -6.25
C ALA A 32 -13.30 -14.57 -6.41
N VAL A 33 -12.04 -14.97 -6.51
CA VAL A 33 -10.90 -14.05 -6.50
C VAL A 33 -10.89 -13.11 -7.71
N ASP A 34 -11.19 -13.63 -8.90
CA ASP A 34 -11.35 -12.83 -10.12
C ASP A 34 -12.42 -11.73 -9.96
N LYS A 35 -13.51 -12.05 -9.26
CA LYS A 35 -14.56 -11.09 -8.92
C LYS A 35 -14.07 -10.02 -7.92
N ILE A 36 -13.31 -10.40 -6.90
CA ILE A 36 -12.68 -9.44 -5.97
C ILE A 36 -11.80 -8.45 -6.76
N ILE A 37 -10.93 -8.97 -7.63
CA ILE A 37 -10.05 -8.16 -8.48
C ILE A 37 -10.86 -7.18 -9.34
N GLY A 38 -11.90 -7.68 -10.01
CA GLY A 38 -12.76 -6.87 -10.88
C GLY A 38 -13.54 -5.77 -10.15
N ASP A 39 -13.85 -5.97 -8.87
CA ASP A 39 -14.62 -5.01 -8.07
C ASP A 39 -13.75 -3.89 -7.45
N LEU A 40 -12.44 -4.11 -7.29
CA LEU A 40 -11.52 -3.20 -6.59
C LEU A 40 -11.63 -1.75 -7.06
N SER A 41 -11.64 -1.53 -8.38
CA SER A 41 -11.66 -0.16 -8.91
C SER A 41 -12.96 0.56 -8.55
N GLN A 42 -14.11 -0.13 -8.62
CA GLN A 42 -15.40 0.45 -8.25
C GLN A 42 -15.48 0.70 -6.74
N GLU A 43 -15.00 -0.24 -5.94
CA GLU A 43 -15.01 -0.14 -4.47
C GLU A 43 -14.15 1.03 -3.99
N LEU A 44 -13.00 1.30 -4.61
CA LEU A 44 -12.03 2.29 -4.16
C LEU A 44 -12.14 3.66 -4.85
N ASN A 45 -12.87 3.78 -5.97
CA ASN A 45 -12.87 5.01 -6.79
C ASN A 45 -13.20 6.29 -5.98
N HIS A 46 -14.06 6.16 -4.98
CA HIS A 46 -14.50 7.27 -4.13
C HIS A 46 -13.40 7.86 -3.23
N TRP A 47 -12.21 7.25 -3.17
CA TRP A 47 -11.03 7.77 -2.45
C TRP A 47 -10.34 8.89 -3.22
N GLY A 48 -10.40 8.88 -4.56
CA GLY A 48 -9.78 9.92 -5.40
C GLY A 48 -10.60 11.21 -5.53
N ASP A 49 -11.86 11.21 -5.08
CA ASP A 49 -12.83 12.28 -5.33
C ASP A 49 -12.96 13.28 -4.15
N LYS A 50 -12.12 13.20 -3.11
CA LYS A 50 -12.30 13.97 -1.86
C LYS A 50 -11.05 14.72 -1.43
N ASP A 51 -11.26 15.85 -0.75
CA ASP A 51 -10.25 16.67 -0.05
C ASP A 51 -9.61 15.97 1.17
N ASN A 52 -9.61 14.63 1.21
CA ASN A 52 -9.09 13.86 2.34
C ASN A 52 -7.74 13.28 1.97
N ASP A 53 -6.75 13.58 2.80
CA ASP A 53 -5.42 12.98 2.75
C ASP A 53 -5.49 11.54 3.30
N ILE A 54 -5.51 10.54 2.40
CA ILE A 54 -5.58 9.11 2.76
C ILE A 54 -4.22 8.44 2.55
N ILE A 55 -3.82 7.61 3.51
CA ILE A 55 -2.74 6.64 3.38
C ILE A 55 -3.32 5.24 3.61
N VAL A 56 -2.83 4.27 2.84
CA VAL A 56 -3.05 2.85 3.16
C VAL A 56 -1.92 2.38 4.07
N GLY A 57 -2.13 2.39 5.39
CA GLY A 57 -1.08 2.01 6.34
C GLY A 57 -0.77 0.52 6.35
N GLU A 58 -1.74 -0.31 5.96
CA GLU A 58 -1.55 -1.76 5.85
C GLU A 58 -2.38 -2.34 4.69
N TYR A 59 -1.73 -3.16 3.87
CA TYR A 59 -2.38 -4.05 2.89
C TYR A 59 -1.50 -5.27 2.58
N SER A 60 -2.05 -6.33 2.01
CA SER A 60 -1.29 -7.51 1.57
C SER A 60 -1.96 -8.19 0.39
N CYS A 61 -1.23 -9.11 -0.27
CA CYS A 61 -1.77 -9.88 -1.40
C CYS A 61 -2.62 -11.09 -0.96
N VAL A 62 -3.01 -11.17 0.31
CA VAL A 62 -3.68 -12.35 0.88
C VAL A 62 -5.18 -12.28 0.68
N LEU A 63 -5.73 -13.38 0.17
CA LEU A 63 -7.15 -13.58 -0.06
C LEU A 63 -7.65 -14.79 0.73
N ASP A 64 -8.91 -14.74 1.18
CA ASP A 64 -9.49 -15.81 2.01
C ASP A 64 -9.56 -17.16 1.28
N THR A 65 -9.32 -18.26 2.01
CA THR A 65 -9.46 -19.64 1.49
C THR A 65 -10.82 -19.90 0.86
N GLN A 66 -11.90 -19.35 1.42
CA GLN A 66 -13.25 -19.53 0.87
C GLN A 66 -13.45 -18.84 -0.48
N SER A 67 -12.70 -17.77 -0.76
CA SER A 67 -12.69 -17.12 -2.08
C SER A 67 -11.93 -17.99 -3.09
N TRP A 68 -10.89 -18.70 -2.64
CA TRP A 68 -10.16 -19.65 -3.47
C TRP A 68 -10.99 -20.89 -3.83
N ASP A 69 -11.79 -21.41 -2.90
CA ASP A 69 -12.70 -22.55 -3.17
C ASP A 69 -13.71 -22.26 -4.30
N LYS A 70 -14.01 -20.97 -4.51
CA LYS A 70 -14.91 -20.48 -5.58
C LYS A 70 -14.18 -20.18 -6.89
N SER A 71 -12.84 -20.17 -6.88
CA SER A 71 -11.99 -19.81 -8.03
C SER A 71 -11.49 -21.08 -8.74
N GLN A 72 -12.37 -21.71 -9.53
CA GLN A 72 -12.06 -22.98 -10.19
C GLN A 72 -11.30 -22.77 -11.51
N GLY A 73 -10.24 -23.56 -11.73
CA GLY A 73 -9.54 -23.62 -13.02
C GLY A 73 -8.53 -22.51 -13.31
N ALA A 74 -8.36 -21.54 -12.41
CA ALA A 74 -7.37 -20.47 -12.53
C ALA A 74 -6.11 -20.77 -11.71
N SER A 75 -4.95 -20.31 -12.17
CA SER A 75 -3.71 -20.39 -11.40
C SER A 75 -3.77 -19.42 -10.21
N ARG A 76 -3.52 -19.93 -9.00
CA ARG A 76 -3.41 -19.09 -7.79
C ARG A 76 -2.35 -18.01 -7.98
N ASP A 77 -1.19 -18.37 -8.53
CA ASP A 77 -0.08 -17.43 -8.71
C ASP A 77 -0.43 -16.29 -9.68
N GLU A 78 -1.15 -16.59 -10.77
CA GLU A 78 -1.60 -15.58 -11.71
C GLU A 78 -2.62 -14.64 -11.07
N LEU A 79 -3.56 -15.17 -10.30
CA LEU A 79 -4.58 -14.37 -9.62
C LEU A 79 -3.99 -13.52 -8.49
N VAL A 80 -3.04 -14.04 -7.71
CA VAL A 80 -2.31 -13.26 -6.70
C VAL A 80 -1.54 -12.11 -7.35
N LYS A 81 -0.86 -12.40 -8.48
CA LYS A 81 -0.15 -11.36 -9.24
C LYS A 81 -1.10 -10.29 -9.76
N GLN A 82 -2.23 -10.68 -10.34
CA GLN A 82 -3.25 -9.73 -10.82
C GLN A 82 -3.84 -8.90 -9.69
N TYR A 83 -4.15 -9.53 -8.55
CA TYR A 83 -4.68 -8.86 -7.36
C TYR A 83 -3.70 -7.81 -6.82
N GLY A 84 -2.47 -8.23 -6.52
CA GLY A 84 -1.43 -7.33 -6.00
C GLY A 84 -1.12 -6.16 -6.93
N GLN A 85 -1.08 -6.41 -8.24
CA GLN A 85 -0.82 -5.36 -9.23
C GLN A 85 -2.00 -4.38 -9.29
N THR A 86 -3.23 -4.88 -9.23
CA THR A 86 -4.43 -4.05 -9.31
C THR A 86 -4.56 -3.16 -8.07
N GLU A 87 -4.47 -3.72 -6.87
CA GLU A 87 -4.59 -2.93 -5.64
C GLU A 87 -3.46 -1.91 -5.49
N SER A 88 -2.21 -2.30 -5.80
CA SER A 88 -1.06 -1.38 -5.68
C SER A 88 -1.11 -0.24 -6.70
N GLN A 89 -1.62 -0.47 -7.92
CA GLN A 89 -1.86 0.58 -8.90
C GLN A 89 -2.96 1.54 -8.44
N LEU A 90 -4.05 1.00 -7.88
CA LEU A 90 -5.15 1.81 -7.37
C LEU A 90 -4.71 2.66 -6.19
N PHE A 91 -3.98 2.11 -5.22
CA PHE A 91 -3.48 2.90 -4.09
C PHE A 91 -2.53 4.00 -4.55
N LYS A 92 -1.58 3.69 -5.44
CA LYS A 92 -0.69 4.71 -6.03
C LYS A 92 -1.46 5.84 -6.72
N LYS A 93 -2.62 5.55 -7.31
CA LYS A 93 -3.44 6.54 -8.02
C LYS A 93 -4.34 7.33 -7.07
N LEU A 94 -4.87 6.70 -6.03
CA LEU A 94 -6.00 7.20 -5.24
C LEU A 94 -5.60 7.69 -3.85
N THR A 95 -4.38 7.43 -3.38
CA THR A 95 -3.91 7.77 -2.03
C THR A 95 -2.56 8.46 -2.07
N MET A 96 -2.15 9.05 -0.94
CA MET A 96 -0.84 9.70 -0.79
C MET A 96 0.30 8.67 -0.61
N GLY A 97 -0.04 7.43 -0.28
CA GLY A 97 0.92 6.38 -0.02
C GLY A 97 0.24 5.08 0.39
N ALA A 98 1.01 3.99 0.30
CA ALA A 98 0.59 2.66 0.72
C ALA A 98 1.78 1.87 1.28
N PHE A 99 1.55 1.16 2.38
CA PHE A 99 2.56 0.39 3.09
C PHE A 99 2.16 -1.09 3.13
N PHE A 100 2.98 -1.93 2.51
CA PHE A 100 2.74 -3.36 2.44
C PHE A 100 2.99 -4.01 3.81
N TRP A 101 2.00 -4.74 4.30
CA TRP A 101 2.09 -5.54 5.52
C TRP A 101 2.47 -6.98 5.16
N THR A 102 3.72 -7.39 5.37
CA THR A 102 4.85 -6.73 6.06
C THR A 102 6.15 -6.89 5.28
N TYR A 103 7.19 -6.13 5.63
CA TYR A 103 8.49 -6.20 4.95
C TYR A 103 9.06 -7.62 4.93
N LYS A 104 9.15 -8.28 6.10
CA LYS A 104 9.62 -9.66 6.23
C LYS A 104 9.13 -10.32 7.53
N PHE A 105 9.07 -11.65 7.53
CA PHE A 105 8.85 -12.45 8.74
C PHE A 105 10.17 -12.95 9.33
N LYS A 106 10.16 -13.30 10.62
CA LYS A 106 11.31 -13.93 11.29
C LYS A 106 11.55 -15.36 10.78
N PHE A 107 10.48 -16.07 10.45
CA PHE A 107 10.51 -17.45 9.99
C PHE A 107 9.65 -17.58 8.73
N GLY A 108 10.20 -18.23 7.71
CA GLY A 108 9.58 -18.27 6.37
C GLY A 108 9.72 -16.96 5.61
N ASP A 109 9.32 -16.97 4.34
CA ASP A 109 9.28 -15.78 3.47
C ASP A 109 8.04 -14.91 3.71
N GLY A 110 7.01 -15.46 4.37
CA GLY A 110 5.72 -14.82 4.62
C GLY A 110 4.69 -15.02 3.50
N GLY A 111 5.07 -15.66 2.40
CA GLY A 111 4.19 -15.84 1.24
C GLY A 111 3.53 -14.54 0.78
N GLU A 112 2.21 -14.54 0.68
CA GLU A 112 1.39 -13.38 0.28
C GLU A 112 1.36 -12.24 1.32
N TRP A 113 1.82 -12.51 2.56
CA TRP A 113 2.07 -11.48 3.59
C TRP A 113 3.47 -10.88 3.52
N GLY A 114 4.39 -11.43 2.71
CA GLY A 114 5.77 -10.97 2.62
C GLY A 114 5.96 -9.99 1.47
N PHE A 115 6.44 -8.78 1.77
CA PHE A 115 6.75 -7.79 0.73
C PHE A 115 7.82 -8.29 -0.24
N VAL A 116 8.92 -8.84 0.30
CA VAL A 116 10.03 -9.37 -0.50
C VAL A 116 9.57 -10.45 -1.49
N PRO A 117 8.91 -11.55 -1.07
CA PRO A 117 8.44 -12.56 -2.03
C PRO A 117 7.37 -12.03 -2.99
N MET A 118 6.49 -11.09 -2.59
CA MET A 118 5.54 -10.47 -3.52
C MET A 118 6.24 -9.63 -4.59
N CYS A 119 7.36 -9.01 -4.24
CA CYS A 119 8.18 -8.30 -5.20
C CYS A 119 8.94 -9.23 -6.15
N GLU A 120 9.54 -10.30 -5.64
CA GLU A 120 10.23 -11.31 -6.46
C GLU A 120 9.28 -12.01 -7.43
N ARG A 121 8.01 -12.19 -7.05
CA ARG A 121 6.93 -12.74 -7.89
C ARG A 121 6.26 -11.72 -8.79
N GLU A 122 6.77 -10.48 -8.84
CA GLU A 122 6.23 -9.36 -9.63
C GLU A 122 4.75 -9.07 -9.36
N CYS A 123 4.28 -9.36 -8.13
CA CYS A 123 2.90 -9.13 -7.71
C CYS A 123 2.65 -7.66 -7.37
N LEU A 124 3.69 -6.85 -7.15
CA LEU A 124 3.58 -5.42 -6.90
C LEU A 124 4.19 -4.63 -8.07
N THR A 125 3.76 -3.39 -8.26
CA THR A 125 4.27 -2.57 -9.38
C THR A 125 5.77 -2.28 -9.25
N ASN A 126 6.49 -2.27 -10.39
CA ASN A 126 7.96 -2.13 -10.50
C ASN A 126 8.61 -0.97 -9.72
N GLY A 127 7.86 0.08 -9.38
CA GLY A 127 8.36 1.20 -8.58
C GLY A 127 8.46 0.92 -7.08
N GLN A 128 7.71 -0.06 -6.56
CA GLN A 128 7.69 -0.39 -5.14
C GLN A 128 8.80 -1.37 -4.78
N CYS A 129 9.19 -2.25 -5.69
CA CYS A 129 10.03 -3.42 -5.41
C CYS A 129 11.54 -3.23 -5.47
N LYS A 130 12.03 -1.99 -5.55
CA LYS A 130 13.46 -1.73 -5.43
C LYS A 130 13.86 -1.79 -3.96
N ALA A 131 14.29 -2.97 -3.51
CA ALA A 131 15.11 -3.05 -2.33
C ALA A 131 16.42 -2.27 -2.59
N LEU A 132 16.73 -1.32 -1.70
CA LEU A 132 18.06 -0.74 -1.66
C LEU A 132 19.05 -1.87 -1.34
N SER A 133 20.21 -1.88 -1.99
CA SER A 133 21.30 -2.73 -1.51
C SER A 133 21.68 -2.30 -0.09
N ASP A 134 22.27 -3.19 0.72
CA ASP A 134 22.73 -2.81 2.06
C ASP A 134 23.66 -1.59 1.99
N GLY A 135 24.54 -1.53 0.99
CA GLY A 135 25.42 -0.39 0.75
C GLY A 135 24.64 0.90 0.48
N ASP A 136 23.66 0.86 -0.41
CA ASP A 136 22.82 2.02 -0.72
C ASP A 136 21.97 2.44 0.48
N LEU A 137 21.50 1.48 1.28
CA LEU A 137 20.73 1.73 2.49
C LEU A 137 21.59 2.45 3.53
N TYR A 138 22.78 1.94 3.85
CA TYR A 138 23.67 2.58 4.82
C TYR A 138 24.16 3.95 4.36
N ALA A 139 24.50 4.09 3.07
CA ALA A 139 24.88 5.38 2.50
C ALA A 139 23.74 6.39 2.58
N THR A 140 22.51 5.98 2.23
CA THR A 140 21.32 6.84 2.31
C THR A 140 21.01 7.20 3.76
N LEU A 141 21.12 6.24 4.69
CA LEU A 141 20.90 6.45 6.11
C LEU A 141 21.89 7.47 6.68
N GLU A 142 23.18 7.30 6.40
CA GLU A 142 24.24 8.21 6.85
C GLU A 142 24.05 9.61 6.27
N GLN A 143 23.71 9.70 4.98
CA GLN A 143 23.38 10.97 4.34
C GLN A 143 22.19 11.66 5.03
N LYS A 144 21.06 10.95 5.20
CA LYS A 144 19.83 11.54 5.78
C LYS A 144 20.01 11.92 7.24
N PHE A 145 20.78 11.13 8.00
CA PHE A 145 21.16 11.46 9.36
C PHE A 145 22.01 12.74 9.43
N SER A 146 23.04 12.83 8.59
CA SER A 146 23.92 14.01 8.53
C SER A 146 23.18 15.27 8.10
N GLU A 147 22.28 15.17 7.11
CA GLU A 147 21.39 16.27 6.69
C GLU A 147 20.51 16.76 7.86
N HIS A 148 19.94 15.83 8.65
CA HIS A 148 19.10 16.16 9.79
C HIS A 148 19.89 16.86 10.91
N CYS A 149 21.06 16.34 11.28
CA CYS A 149 21.94 16.98 12.26
C CYS A 149 22.35 18.37 11.80
N SER A 150 22.81 18.50 10.55
CA SER A 150 23.23 19.77 9.98
C SER A 150 22.11 20.82 9.97
N TYR A 151 20.87 20.39 9.71
CA TYR A 151 19.70 21.26 9.83
C TYR A 151 19.56 21.81 11.25
N TRP A 152 19.54 20.96 12.27
CA TRP A 152 19.35 21.42 13.65
C TRP A 152 20.53 22.25 14.19
N ASP A 153 21.76 21.91 13.81
CA ASP A 153 22.95 22.71 14.13
C ASP A 153 22.83 24.13 13.55
N SER A 154 22.24 24.27 12.35
CA SER A 154 21.98 25.57 11.72
C SER A 154 20.87 26.39 12.39
N GLN A 155 20.01 25.74 13.19
CA GLN A 155 18.91 26.37 13.92
C GLN A 155 19.28 26.76 15.36
N ASN A 156 20.57 26.75 15.71
CA ASN A 156 21.11 27.11 17.02
C ASN A 156 20.76 26.19 18.21
N GLY A 157 20.35 24.93 17.99
CA GLY A 157 20.22 23.91 19.04
C GLY A 157 19.18 24.22 20.12
#